data_AF-A0A554IP54-F1
#
_entry.id   AF-A0A554IP54-F1
#
_cell.length_a   1.000
_cell.length_b   1.000
_cell.length_c   1.000
_cell.angle_alpha   90.00
_cell.angle_beta   90.00
_cell.angle_gamma   90.00
#
_symmetry.space_group_name_H-M   'P 1'
#
loop_
_entity.id
_entity.type
_entity.pdbx_description
1 polymer ?
#
loop_
_entity_poly.entity_id
_entity_poly.type
_entity_poly.pdbx_seq_one_letter_code
_entity_poly.pdbx_strand_id
1 'polypeptide(L)'
;MRLSIFLRRFLYALFAAPLAVIATGALYWTTATSLGYYVHKTGWEVAKILVEKGRPPTHCKKIHWLYTLTSPTVAEQRALCFYEYAKLSRDPAVCEYLMPSEYGIYCIAETQSTIKPDPECYLLKDKKLLCRINGKQEEFFWRDCESKLSDPNMKDWCIIARVTWEQNFNDCSGISPVSAHLDACFFALAQKIQDEQRCQLVKNTIRKSACGILVRAKKQHPEIFKHL
;
A
#
# COMPACT_ATOMS: atom_id res chain seq x y z
N MET A 1 -22.87 43.73 50.12
CA MET A 1 -22.13 44.37 48.99
C MET A 1 -21.01 43.50 48.38
N ARG A 2 -20.39 42.54 49.10
CA ARG A 2 -19.36 41.64 48.52
C ARG A 2 -19.90 40.56 47.56
N LEU A 3 -21.15 40.12 47.74
CA LEU A 3 -21.77 39.07 46.93
C LEU A 3 -21.98 39.48 45.46
N SER A 4 -22.27 40.76 45.18
CA SER A 4 -22.50 41.25 43.82
C SER A 4 -21.22 41.36 42.98
N ILE A 5 -20.07 41.60 43.62
CA ILE A 5 -18.76 41.64 42.94
C ILE A 5 -18.32 40.23 42.56
N PHE A 6 -18.54 39.25 43.43
CA PHE A 6 -18.23 37.85 43.16
C PHE A 6 -19.05 37.29 42.01
N LEU A 7 -20.37 37.54 41.99
CA LEU A 7 -21.27 37.07 40.92
C LEU A 7 -20.89 37.63 39.55
N ARG A 8 -20.51 38.93 39.47
CA ARG A 8 -20.06 39.56 38.21
C ARG A 8 -18.76 38.96 37.69
N ARG A 9 -17.79 38.70 38.56
CA ARG A 9 -16.52 38.06 38.18
C ARG A 9 -16.73 36.61 37.72
N PHE A 10 -17.62 35.88 38.40
CA PHE A 10 -17.96 34.52 38.02
C PHE A 10 -18.65 34.46 36.65
N LEU A 11 -19.66 35.32 36.40
CA LEU A 11 -20.32 35.40 35.10
C LEU A 11 -19.34 35.82 34.00
N TYR A 12 -18.47 36.80 34.25
CA TYR A 12 -17.44 37.18 33.27
C TYR A 12 -16.51 36.01 32.94
N ALA A 13 -16.01 35.28 33.95
CA ALA A 13 -15.16 34.11 33.71
C ALA A 13 -15.90 33.00 32.95
N LEU A 14 -17.17 32.75 33.27
CA LEU A 14 -18.03 31.76 32.61
C LEU A 14 -18.20 32.06 31.11
N PHE A 15 -18.32 33.33 30.72
CA PHE A 15 -18.46 33.71 29.30
C PHE A 15 -17.12 33.95 28.60
N ALA A 16 -16.11 34.48 29.31
CA ALA A 16 -14.79 34.75 28.72
C ALA A 16 -14.01 33.47 28.42
N ALA A 17 -14.12 32.43 29.26
CA ALA A 17 -13.43 31.16 29.06
C ALA A 17 -13.79 30.46 27.72
N PRO A 18 -15.08 30.21 27.37
CA PRO A 18 -15.42 29.59 26.10
C PRO A 18 -15.06 30.48 24.90
N LEU A 19 -15.20 31.80 25.02
CA LEU A 19 -14.78 32.73 23.96
C LEU A 19 -13.27 32.67 23.72
N ALA A 20 -12.46 32.58 24.78
CA ALA A 20 -11.01 32.41 24.66
C ALA A 20 -10.63 31.08 23.99
N VAL A 21 -11.32 29.98 24.33
CA VAL A 21 -11.11 28.67 23.68
C VAL A 21 -11.48 28.72 22.20
N ILE A 22 -12.60 29.35 21.84
CA ILE A 22 -13.03 29.51 20.44
C ILE A 22 -12.02 30.38 19.67
N ALA A 23 -11.61 31.52 20.24
CA ALA A 23 -10.68 32.44 19.62
C ALA A 23 -9.29 31.80 19.39
N THR A 24 -8.77 31.08 20.38
CA THR A 24 -7.49 30.36 20.25
C THR A 24 -7.59 29.20 19.26
N GLY A 25 -8.72 28.47 19.24
CA GLY A 25 -8.98 27.43 18.23
C GLY A 25 -9.02 27.98 16.80
N ALA A 26 -9.68 29.11 16.58
CA ALA A 26 -9.74 29.78 15.28
C ALA A 26 -8.36 30.31 14.84
N LEU A 27 -7.59 30.88 15.77
CA LEU A 27 -6.22 31.34 15.49
C LEU A 27 -5.29 30.16 15.15
N TYR A 28 -5.40 29.05 15.87
CA TYR A 28 -4.66 27.83 15.56
C TYR A 28 -5.02 27.28 14.17
N TRP A 29 -6.32 27.20 13.86
CA TRP A 29 -6.80 26.72 12.56
C TRP A 29 -6.24 27.55 11.39
N THR A 30 -6.33 28.87 11.50
CA THR A 30 -5.86 29.80 10.46
C THR A 30 -4.35 29.74 10.27
N THR A 31 -3.58 29.76 11.36
CA THR A 31 -2.12 29.66 11.32
C THR A 31 -1.66 28.31 10.76
N ALA A 32 -2.22 27.19 11.23
CA ALA A 32 -1.89 25.87 10.71
C ALA A 32 -2.21 25.74 9.21
N THR A 33 -3.37 26.23 8.77
CA THR A 33 -3.73 26.21 7.33
C THR A 33 -2.78 27.08 6.50
N SER A 34 -2.37 28.24 7.01
CA SER A 34 -1.40 29.13 6.32
C SER A 34 -0.01 28.50 6.15
N LEU A 35 0.39 27.62 7.09
CA LEU A 35 1.63 26.84 7.01
C LEU A 35 1.49 25.59 6.11
N GLY A 36 0.31 25.38 5.51
CA GLY A 36 0.01 24.28 4.61
C GLY A 36 -0.32 22.96 5.31
N TYR A 37 -0.78 23.03 6.56
CA TYR A 37 -1.34 21.86 7.26
C TYR A 37 -2.79 21.59 6.82
N TYR A 38 -3.14 20.31 6.80
CA TYR A 38 -4.49 19.85 6.53
C TYR A 38 -5.19 19.57 7.85
N VAL A 39 -5.86 20.59 8.38
CA VAL A 39 -6.58 20.47 9.66
C VAL A 39 -7.98 19.93 9.40
N HIS A 40 -8.43 18.96 10.19
CA HIS A 40 -9.75 18.30 10.05
C HIS A 40 -10.04 17.73 8.65
N LYS A 41 -9.00 17.35 7.89
CA LYS A 41 -9.16 16.56 6.66
C LYS A 41 -8.69 15.13 6.90
N THR A 42 -9.49 14.19 6.43
CA THR A 42 -9.16 12.77 6.50
C THR A 42 -8.00 12.43 5.54
N GLY A 43 -7.33 11.30 5.78
CA GLY A 43 -6.19 10.87 4.98
C GLY A 43 -6.51 10.75 3.49
N TRP A 44 -7.67 10.16 3.15
CA TRP A 44 -8.11 9.98 1.77
C TRP A 44 -8.43 11.31 1.06
N GLU A 45 -9.02 12.28 1.76
CA GLU A 45 -9.28 13.62 1.21
C GLU A 45 -7.96 14.34 0.90
N VAL A 46 -6.99 14.25 1.81
CA VAL A 46 -5.68 14.86 1.62
C VAL A 46 -4.95 14.19 0.46
N ALA A 47 -4.96 12.85 0.39
CA ALA A 47 -4.37 12.11 -0.72
C ALA A 47 -4.92 12.58 -2.08
N LYS A 48 -6.25 12.69 -2.21
CA LYS A 48 -6.91 13.19 -3.41
C LYS A 48 -6.46 14.60 -3.79
N ILE A 49 -6.45 15.53 -2.82
CA ILE A 49 -5.97 16.91 -3.01
C ILE A 49 -4.51 16.93 -3.48
N LEU A 50 -3.66 16.08 -2.91
CA LEU A 50 -2.23 16.04 -3.25
C LEU A 50 -2.02 15.54 -4.68
N VAL A 51 -2.70 14.46 -5.08
CA VAL A 51 -2.60 13.91 -6.43
C VAL A 51 -3.16 14.89 -7.46
N GLU A 52 -4.34 15.46 -7.23
CA GLU A 52 -4.98 16.44 -8.14
C GLU A 52 -4.11 17.70 -8.34
N LYS A 53 -3.36 18.12 -7.30
CA LYS A 53 -2.49 19.29 -7.35
C LYS A 53 -1.03 18.97 -7.70
N GLY A 54 -0.70 17.72 -8.03
CA GLY A 54 0.67 17.29 -8.33
C GLY A 54 1.65 17.56 -7.18
N ARG A 55 1.21 17.42 -5.92
CA ARG A 55 2.03 17.65 -4.72
C ARG A 55 2.66 16.34 -4.25
N PRO A 56 3.86 16.37 -3.66
CA PRO A 56 4.55 15.16 -3.24
C PRO A 56 3.83 14.47 -2.07
N PRO A 57 3.95 13.13 -1.93
CA PRO A 57 3.30 12.35 -0.88
C PRO A 57 3.78 12.72 0.52
N THR A 58 4.97 13.32 0.67
CA THR A 58 5.52 13.80 1.95
C THR A 58 4.58 14.79 2.65
N HIS A 59 3.70 15.46 1.91
CA HIS A 59 2.68 16.34 2.48
C HIS A 59 1.59 15.60 3.28
N CYS A 60 1.44 14.27 3.15
CA CYS A 60 0.59 13.48 4.04
C CYS A 60 1.01 13.65 5.52
N LYS A 61 2.30 13.90 5.80
CA LYS A 61 2.80 14.19 7.16
C LYS A 61 2.25 15.50 7.75
N LYS A 62 1.65 16.37 6.91
CA LYS A 62 1.04 17.64 7.32
C LYS A 62 -0.44 17.49 7.69
N ILE A 63 -0.95 16.27 7.88
CA ILE A 63 -2.26 16.08 8.50
C ILE A 63 -2.15 16.41 9.99
N HIS A 64 -3.05 17.30 10.44
CA HIS A 64 -3.36 17.51 11.84
C HIS A 64 -4.85 17.22 12.06
N TRP A 65 -5.11 16.30 12.99
CA TRP A 65 -6.45 15.92 13.35
C TRP A 65 -6.62 16.13 14.84
N LEU A 66 -7.65 16.88 15.25
CA LEU A 66 -8.02 16.92 16.67
C LEU A 66 -8.71 15.59 16.96
N TYR A 67 -7.99 14.74 17.69
CA TYR A 67 -8.46 13.43 18.08
C TYR A 67 -9.73 13.55 18.94
N THR A 68 -10.78 12.85 18.53
CA THR A 68 -11.90 12.49 19.41
C THR A 68 -11.75 11.03 19.80
N LEU A 69 -12.33 10.62 20.94
CA LEU A 69 -12.17 9.26 21.48
C LEU A 69 -12.52 8.13 20.49
N THR A 70 -13.37 8.42 19.50
CA THR A 70 -13.86 7.48 18.48
C THR A 70 -13.24 7.70 17.10
N SER A 71 -12.37 8.70 16.93
CA SER A 71 -11.72 8.98 15.64
C SER A 71 -10.42 8.18 15.50
N PRO A 72 -10.01 7.83 14.26
CA PRO A 72 -8.65 7.37 14.02
C PRO A 72 -7.62 8.40 14.48
N THR A 73 -6.49 7.89 14.96
CA THR A 73 -5.33 8.67 15.36
C THR A 73 -4.73 9.44 14.17
N VAL A 74 -3.94 10.48 14.45
CA VAL A 74 -3.20 11.21 13.42
C VAL A 74 -2.27 10.28 12.63
N ALA A 75 -1.67 9.27 13.28
CA ALA A 75 -0.81 8.30 12.62
C ALA A 75 -1.59 7.44 11.60
N GLU A 76 -2.78 6.96 11.97
CA GLU A 76 -3.64 6.19 11.07
C GLU A 76 -4.13 7.04 9.90
N GLN A 77 -4.51 8.30 10.13
CA GLN A 77 -4.89 9.22 9.05
C GLN A 77 -3.73 9.50 8.08
N ARG A 78 -2.50 9.62 8.59
CA ARG A 78 -1.29 9.75 7.75
C ARG A 78 -1.01 8.49 6.96
N ALA A 79 -1.14 7.32 7.58
CA ALA A 79 -0.98 6.04 6.91
C ALA A 79 -2.01 5.87 5.78
N LEU A 80 -3.28 6.16 6.06
CA LEU A 80 -4.36 6.17 5.08
C LEU A 80 -4.07 7.13 3.92
N CYS A 81 -3.51 8.32 4.20
CA CYS A 81 -3.11 9.26 3.16
C CYS A 81 -2.05 8.69 2.21
N PHE A 82 -1.00 8.05 2.74
CA PHE A 82 0.03 7.42 1.89
C PHE A 82 -0.54 6.27 1.07
N TYR A 83 -1.40 5.44 1.67
CA TYR A 83 -2.07 4.33 0.98
C TYR A 83 -2.92 4.83 -0.20
N GLU A 84 -3.82 5.78 0.07
CA GLU A 84 -4.71 6.34 -0.96
C GLU A 84 -3.93 7.13 -2.01
N TYR A 85 -2.87 7.84 -1.62
CA TYR A 85 -2.01 8.54 -2.57
C TYR A 85 -1.34 7.52 -3.51
N ALA A 86 -0.76 6.44 -2.97
CA ALA A 86 -0.12 5.39 -3.76
C ALA A 86 -1.10 4.78 -4.76
N LYS A 87 -2.31 4.45 -4.31
CA LYS A 87 -3.40 3.91 -5.14
C LYS A 87 -3.80 4.86 -6.26
N LEU A 88 -4.05 6.13 -5.93
CA LEU A 88 -4.50 7.15 -6.89
C LEU A 88 -3.42 7.49 -7.92
N SER A 89 -2.16 7.61 -7.47
CA SER A 89 -1.00 7.92 -8.34
C SER A 89 -0.42 6.71 -9.06
N ARG A 90 -0.80 5.49 -8.65
CA ARG A 90 -0.23 4.21 -9.12
C ARG A 90 1.27 4.12 -8.91
N ASP A 91 1.78 4.69 -7.82
CA ASP A 91 3.20 4.70 -7.48
C ASP A 91 3.48 3.83 -6.24
N PRO A 92 4.02 2.61 -6.43
CA PRO A 92 4.39 1.72 -5.32
C PRO A 92 5.45 2.31 -4.40
N ALA A 93 6.28 3.25 -4.86
CA ALA A 93 7.33 3.86 -4.03
C ALA A 93 6.74 4.61 -2.82
N VAL A 94 5.51 5.09 -2.93
CA VAL A 94 4.78 5.73 -1.83
C VAL A 94 4.47 4.73 -0.71
N CYS A 95 4.32 3.44 -1.02
CA CYS A 95 4.09 2.42 -0.01
C CYS A 95 5.30 2.22 0.92
N GLU A 96 6.50 2.70 0.56
CA GLU A 96 7.68 2.66 1.46
C GLU A 96 7.43 3.42 2.76
N TYR A 97 6.60 4.48 2.76
CA TYR A 97 6.23 5.20 3.99
C TYR A 97 5.40 4.35 4.96
N LEU A 98 4.85 3.24 4.48
CA LEU A 98 4.05 2.28 5.24
C LEU A 98 4.84 0.99 5.54
N MET A 99 6.05 0.84 5.01
CA MET A 99 6.89 -0.31 5.31
C MET A 99 7.65 -0.06 6.62
N PRO A 100 7.92 -1.11 7.43
CA PRO A 100 7.52 -2.50 7.24
C PRO A 100 6.21 -2.78 8.01
N SER A 101 5.07 -2.85 7.33
CA SER A 101 3.80 -3.24 7.94
C SER A 101 2.94 -4.05 6.98
N GLU A 102 2.00 -4.84 7.50
CA GLU A 102 0.99 -5.51 6.67
C GLU A 102 0.25 -4.50 5.79
N TYR A 103 -0.06 -3.32 6.34
CA TYR A 103 -0.70 -2.23 5.61
C TYR A 103 0.13 -1.73 4.42
N GLY A 104 1.46 -1.68 4.56
CA GLY A 104 2.38 -1.36 3.46
C GLY A 104 2.40 -2.45 2.38
N ILE A 105 2.24 -3.71 2.75
CA ILE A 105 2.17 -4.83 1.78
C ILE A 105 0.85 -4.79 1.01
N TYR A 106 -0.27 -4.52 1.69
CA TYR A 106 -1.56 -4.28 1.03
C TYR A 106 -1.51 -3.08 0.09
N CYS A 107 -0.82 -1.99 0.47
CA CYS A 107 -0.60 -0.84 -0.41
C CYS A 107 0.09 -1.27 -1.72
N ILE A 108 1.16 -2.06 -1.63
CA ILE A 108 1.89 -2.53 -2.81
C ILE A 108 0.99 -3.39 -3.70
N ALA A 109 0.23 -4.32 -3.12
CA ALA A 109 -0.73 -5.15 -3.86
C ALA A 109 -1.78 -4.30 -4.60
N GLU A 110 -2.32 -3.28 -3.94
CA GLU A 110 -3.31 -2.38 -4.53
C GLU A 110 -2.73 -1.55 -5.68
N THR A 111 -1.49 -1.04 -5.57
CA THR A 111 -0.83 -0.32 -6.68
C THR A 111 -0.58 -1.22 -7.89
N GLN A 112 -0.40 -2.52 -7.68
CA GLN A 112 -0.21 -3.51 -8.74
C GLN A 112 -1.53 -3.99 -9.38
N SER A 113 -2.69 -3.78 -8.76
CA SER A 113 -3.99 -4.25 -9.26
C SER A 113 -4.35 -3.71 -10.66
N THR A 114 -3.77 -2.59 -11.05
CA THR A 114 -3.95 -1.98 -12.38
C THR A 114 -3.18 -2.70 -13.48
N ILE A 115 -2.16 -3.48 -13.11
CA ILE A 115 -1.51 -4.43 -14.01
C ILE A 115 -2.51 -5.56 -14.19
N LYS A 116 -3.22 -5.56 -15.32
CA LYS A 116 -4.23 -6.58 -15.62
C LYS A 116 -3.62 -7.95 -15.29
N PRO A 117 -4.20 -8.69 -14.33
CA PRO A 117 -3.77 -10.06 -14.11
C PRO A 117 -3.95 -10.79 -15.44
N ASP A 118 -3.04 -11.71 -15.74
CA ASP A 118 -3.29 -12.59 -16.86
C ASP A 118 -4.65 -13.28 -16.61
N PRO A 119 -5.63 -13.13 -17.52
CA PRO A 119 -6.97 -13.64 -17.27
C PRO A 119 -7.02 -15.17 -17.19
N GLU A 120 -5.93 -15.84 -17.55
CA GLU A 120 -5.88 -17.29 -17.70
C GLU A 120 -5.42 -18.00 -16.43
N CYS A 121 -4.50 -17.46 -15.63
CA CYS A 121 -3.92 -18.19 -14.50
C CYS A 121 -3.39 -17.27 -13.39
N TYR A 122 -3.44 -17.71 -12.12
CA TYR A 122 -2.76 -17.07 -11.00
C TYR A 122 -2.41 -18.04 -9.85
N LEU A 123 -1.48 -17.63 -8.99
CA LEU A 123 -0.98 -18.42 -7.86
C LEU A 123 -1.86 -18.27 -6.60
N LEU A 124 -2.06 -19.36 -5.86
CA LEU A 124 -2.76 -19.42 -4.58
C LEU A 124 -1.81 -19.76 -3.42
N LYS A 125 -2.20 -19.46 -2.18
CA LYS A 125 -1.37 -19.63 -0.97
C LYS A 125 -0.98 -21.09 -0.67
N ASP A 126 -1.75 -22.08 -1.13
CA ASP A 126 -1.52 -23.51 -0.85
C ASP A 126 -0.70 -24.24 -1.92
N LYS A 127 0.20 -23.52 -2.59
CA LYS A 127 0.98 -24.05 -3.72
C LYS A 127 0.12 -24.60 -4.85
N LYS A 128 -1.04 -23.96 -5.06
CA LYS A 128 -1.99 -24.27 -6.12
C LYS A 128 -2.02 -23.15 -7.14
N LEU A 129 -2.40 -23.47 -8.35
CA LEU A 129 -2.76 -22.50 -9.37
C LEU A 129 -4.27 -22.53 -9.56
N LEU A 130 -4.89 -21.37 -9.75
CA LEU A 130 -6.23 -21.27 -10.31
C LEU A 130 -6.10 -20.81 -11.76
N CYS A 131 -6.56 -21.63 -12.69
CA CYS A 131 -6.55 -21.28 -14.10
C CYS A 131 -7.95 -21.38 -14.72
N ARG A 132 -8.23 -20.53 -15.71
CA ARG A 132 -9.44 -20.54 -16.51
C ARG A 132 -9.21 -21.32 -17.80
N ILE A 133 -9.64 -22.58 -17.82
CA ILE A 133 -9.51 -23.50 -18.96
C ILE A 133 -10.89 -23.66 -19.60
N ASN A 134 -11.04 -23.32 -20.87
CA ASN A 134 -12.32 -23.42 -21.61
C ASN A 134 -13.49 -22.72 -20.88
N GLY A 135 -13.23 -21.58 -20.24
CA GLY A 135 -14.22 -20.81 -19.49
C GLY A 135 -14.53 -21.33 -18.07
N LYS A 136 -13.97 -22.48 -17.66
CA LYS A 136 -14.11 -23.02 -16.29
C LYS A 136 -12.88 -22.70 -15.46
N GLN A 137 -13.08 -22.35 -14.19
CA GLN A 137 -11.98 -22.22 -13.24
C GLN A 137 -11.63 -23.59 -12.67
N GLU A 138 -10.36 -23.98 -12.82
CA GLU A 138 -9.82 -25.23 -12.32
C GLU A 138 -8.63 -24.95 -11.40
N GLU A 139 -8.62 -25.64 -10.25
CA GLU A 139 -7.49 -25.62 -9.32
C GLU A 139 -6.64 -26.87 -9.49
N PHE A 140 -5.33 -26.70 -9.48
CA PHE A 140 -4.39 -27.82 -9.44
C PHE A 140 -3.14 -27.47 -8.65
N PHE A 141 -2.50 -28.49 -8.10
CA PHE A 141 -1.20 -28.34 -7.47
C PHE A 141 -0.14 -28.04 -8.52
N TRP A 142 0.86 -27.21 -8.17
CA TRP A 142 1.91 -26.83 -9.12
C TRP A 142 2.68 -28.00 -9.71
N ARG A 143 2.80 -29.11 -8.97
CA ARG A 143 3.50 -30.31 -9.41
C ARG A 143 2.77 -31.02 -10.56
N ASP A 144 1.45 -30.90 -10.60
CA ASP A 144 0.61 -31.54 -11.61
C ASP A 144 0.37 -30.62 -12.82
N CYS A 145 0.72 -29.34 -12.70
CA CYS A 145 0.47 -28.26 -13.65
C CYS A 145 0.86 -28.62 -15.09
N GLU A 146 2.08 -29.14 -15.30
CA GLU A 146 2.60 -29.46 -16.64
C GLU A 146 1.82 -30.59 -17.33
N SER A 147 1.23 -31.51 -16.56
CA SER A 147 0.42 -32.63 -17.08
C SER A 147 -1.03 -32.25 -17.36
N LYS A 148 -1.53 -31.19 -16.70
CA LYS A 148 -2.92 -30.73 -16.78
C LYS A 148 -3.13 -29.63 -17.81
N LEU A 149 -2.09 -28.83 -18.07
CA LEU A 149 -2.16 -27.71 -19.00
C LEU A 149 -1.58 -28.09 -20.36
N SER A 150 -2.43 -28.04 -21.38
CA SER A 150 -2.01 -28.22 -22.78
C SER A 150 -1.54 -26.91 -23.42
N ASP A 151 -2.11 -25.78 -23.03
CA ASP A 151 -1.79 -24.45 -23.58
C ASP A 151 -0.37 -24.00 -23.19
N PRO A 152 0.51 -23.68 -24.16
CA PRO A 152 1.84 -23.16 -23.91
C PRO A 152 1.89 -21.90 -23.03
N ASN A 153 0.95 -20.96 -23.17
CA ASN A 153 0.91 -19.74 -22.36
C ASN A 153 0.58 -20.05 -20.91
N MET A 154 -0.33 -21.01 -20.68
CA MET A 154 -0.65 -21.46 -19.33
C MET A 154 0.49 -22.25 -18.70
N LYS A 155 1.35 -22.91 -19.49
CA LYS A 155 2.56 -23.60 -18.98
C LYS A 155 3.60 -22.65 -18.39
N ASP A 156 3.67 -21.39 -18.84
CA ASP A 156 4.53 -20.38 -18.21
C ASP A 156 4.21 -20.22 -16.72
N TRP A 157 2.93 -20.32 -16.34
CA TRP A 157 2.51 -20.27 -14.94
C TRP A 157 3.00 -21.46 -14.12
N CYS A 158 3.19 -22.63 -14.73
CA CYS A 158 3.87 -23.75 -14.06
C CYS A 158 5.30 -23.38 -13.71
N ILE A 159 6.04 -22.74 -14.62
CA ILE A 159 7.42 -22.32 -14.39
C ILE A 159 7.46 -21.23 -13.29
N ILE A 160 6.57 -20.25 -13.34
CA ILE A 160 6.46 -19.20 -12.30
C ILE A 160 6.17 -19.83 -10.93
N ALA A 161 5.27 -20.82 -10.87
CA ALA A 161 4.95 -21.55 -9.64
C ALA A 161 6.15 -22.34 -9.10
N ARG A 162 6.91 -23.01 -9.98
CA ARG A 162 8.15 -23.70 -9.62
C ARG A 162 9.19 -22.73 -9.07
N VAL A 163 9.43 -21.61 -9.75
CA VAL A 163 10.31 -20.55 -9.26
C VAL A 163 9.88 -20.11 -7.87
N THR A 164 8.59 -19.93 -7.63
CA THR A 164 8.04 -19.45 -6.36
C THR A 164 8.20 -20.48 -5.22
N TRP A 165 7.91 -21.76 -5.47
CA TRP A 165 7.74 -22.75 -4.39
C TRP A 165 8.80 -23.86 -4.32
N GLU A 166 9.51 -24.15 -5.40
CA GLU A 166 10.51 -25.21 -5.46
C GLU A 166 11.89 -24.65 -5.08
N GLN A 167 12.46 -25.06 -3.94
CA GLN A 167 13.66 -24.44 -3.35
C GLN A 167 14.82 -24.28 -4.35
N ASN A 168 15.08 -25.30 -5.18
CA ASN A 168 16.25 -25.35 -6.07
C ASN A 168 15.96 -24.90 -7.51
N PHE A 169 14.75 -24.40 -7.81
CA PHE A 169 14.37 -23.99 -9.15
C PHE A 169 14.47 -22.45 -9.32
N ASN A 170 15.51 -21.96 -9.98
CA ASN A 170 15.81 -20.52 -10.10
C ASN A 170 15.94 -20.07 -11.56
N ASP A 171 15.15 -20.67 -12.45
CA ASP A 171 15.25 -20.45 -13.89
C ASP A 171 13.93 -19.88 -14.47
N CYS A 172 14.07 -18.81 -15.25
CA CYS A 172 12.96 -18.18 -15.99
C CYS A 172 13.13 -18.32 -17.52
N SER A 173 14.17 -19.01 -18.00
CA SER A 173 14.49 -19.12 -19.44
C SER A 173 13.48 -19.93 -20.25
N GLY A 174 12.73 -20.81 -19.59
CA GLY A 174 11.68 -21.62 -20.21
C GLY A 174 10.37 -20.89 -20.46
N ILE A 175 10.25 -19.63 -20.03
CA ILE A 175 9.03 -18.82 -20.18
C ILE A 175 9.01 -18.17 -21.56
N SER A 176 7.83 -18.16 -22.19
CA SER A 176 7.63 -17.47 -23.45
C SER A 176 8.06 -15.98 -23.37
N PRO A 177 8.52 -15.36 -24.47
CA PRO A 177 8.97 -13.96 -24.45
C PRO A 177 7.84 -12.94 -24.21
N VAL A 178 6.63 -13.39 -23.84
CA VAL A 178 5.52 -12.56 -23.39
C VAL A 178 5.96 -11.79 -22.15
N SER A 179 6.01 -10.46 -22.26
CA SER A 179 6.62 -9.60 -21.24
C SER A 179 5.99 -9.74 -19.85
N ALA A 180 4.69 -10.03 -19.77
CA ALA A 180 3.97 -10.10 -18.50
C ALA A 180 4.33 -11.33 -17.65
N HIS A 181 4.52 -12.50 -18.29
CA HIS A 181 4.93 -13.74 -17.62
C HIS A 181 6.38 -13.68 -17.18
N LEU A 182 7.26 -13.19 -18.06
CA LEU A 182 8.67 -13.04 -17.75
C LEU A 182 8.88 -12.07 -16.57
N ASP A 183 8.15 -10.96 -16.55
CA ASP A 183 8.14 -10.01 -15.43
C ASP A 183 7.65 -10.65 -14.12
N ALA A 184 6.61 -11.50 -14.19
CA ALA A 184 6.10 -12.22 -13.02
C ALA A 184 7.14 -13.22 -12.49
N CYS A 185 7.83 -13.94 -13.39
CA CYS A 185 8.89 -14.87 -13.01
C CYS A 185 10.07 -14.17 -12.34
N PHE A 186 10.59 -13.09 -12.94
CA PHE A 186 11.70 -12.35 -12.34
C PHE A 186 11.31 -11.71 -11.01
N PHE A 187 10.07 -11.23 -10.88
CA PHE A 187 9.55 -10.75 -9.61
C PHE A 187 9.54 -11.85 -8.55
N ALA A 188 8.98 -13.03 -8.86
CA ALA A 188 8.94 -14.16 -7.95
C ALA A 188 10.35 -14.65 -7.56
N LEU A 189 11.24 -14.76 -8.56
CA LEU A 189 12.65 -15.14 -8.36
C LEU A 189 13.34 -14.17 -7.41
N ALA A 190 13.25 -12.86 -7.67
CA ALA A 190 13.86 -11.82 -6.84
C ALA A 190 13.41 -11.93 -5.38
N GLN A 191 12.11 -12.15 -5.14
CA GLN A 191 11.58 -12.32 -3.78
C GLN A 191 12.01 -13.60 -3.10
N LYS A 192 12.20 -14.68 -3.87
CA LYS A 192 12.69 -15.96 -3.34
C LYS A 192 14.14 -15.88 -2.92
N ILE A 193 15.02 -15.41 -3.81
CA ILE A 193 16.46 -15.35 -3.53
C ILE A 193 16.88 -14.06 -2.81
N GLN A 194 15.91 -13.16 -2.54
CA GLN A 194 16.12 -11.86 -1.88
C GLN A 194 17.18 -10.98 -2.56
N ASP A 195 17.23 -11.02 -3.90
CA ASP A 195 18.18 -10.28 -4.72
C ASP A 195 17.51 -9.15 -5.49
N GLU A 196 17.82 -7.91 -5.10
CA GLU A 196 17.26 -6.70 -5.72
C GLU A 196 17.74 -6.52 -7.17
N GLN A 197 18.91 -7.04 -7.55
CA GLN A 197 19.40 -6.93 -8.92
C GLN A 197 18.47 -7.66 -9.90
N ARG A 198 17.81 -8.73 -9.46
CA ARG A 198 16.81 -9.44 -10.28
C ARG A 198 15.57 -8.59 -10.57
N CYS A 199 15.20 -7.66 -9.70
CA CYS A 199 14.12 -6.73 -9.97
C CYS A 199 14.41 -5.84 -11.19
N GLN A 200 15.68 -5.62 -11.56
CA GLN A 200 16.03 -4.84 -12.76
C GLN A 200 15.61 -5.52 -14.07
N LEU A 201 15.46 -6.84 -14.05
CA LEU A 201 15.03 -7.64 -15.20
C LEU A 201 13.53 -7.53 -15.47
N VAL A 202 12.73 -7.07 -14.49
CA VAL A 202 11.30 -6.79 -14.65
C VAL A 202 11.14 -5.56 -15.56
N LYS A 203 10.41 -5.66 -16.67
CA LYS A 203 10.22 -4.56 -17.63
C LYS A 203 9.18 -3.55 -17.15
N ASN A 204 8.07 -4.01 -16.57
CA ASN A 204 7.02 -3.15 -16.05
C ASN A 204 7.52 -2.32 -14.86
N THR A 205 7.45 -0.99 -14.97
CA THR A 205 8.02 -0.05 -13.99
C THR A 205 7.34 -0.13 -12.61
N ILE A 206 6.01 -0.29 -12.58
CA ILE A 206 5.23 -0.44 -11.34
C ILE A 206 5.65 -1.75 -10.64
N ARG A 207 5.67 -2.87 -11.37
CA ARG A 207 6.09 -4.17 -10.83
C ARG A 207 7.56 -4.18 -10.40
N LYS A 208 8.46 -3.53 -11.15
CA LYS A 208 9.88 -3.34 -10.80
C LYS A 208 10.03 -2.58 -9.48
N SER A 209 9.34 -1.44 -9.34
CA SER A 209 9.38 -0.63 -8.12
C SER A 209 8.92 -1.45 -6.91
N ALA A 210 7.75 -2.08 -7.02
CA ALA A 210 7.20 -2.98 -6.00
C ALA A 210 8.13 -4.15 -5.65
N CYS A 211 8.79 -4.75 -6.65
CA CYS A 211 9.78 -5.82 -6.45
C CYS A 211 10.90 -5.36 -5.52
N GLY A 212 11.52 -4.21 -5.82
CA GLY A 212 12.62 -3.67 -5.03
C GLY A 212 12.21 -3.40 -3.58
N ILE A 213 11.04 -2.80 -3.38
CA ILE A 213 10.50 -2.50 -2.04
C ILE A 213 10.27 -3.78 -1.25
N LEU A 214 9.62 -4.79 -1.84
CA LEU A 214 9.32 -6.04 -1.16
C LEU A 214 10.58 -6.85 -0.86
N VAL A 215 11.56 -6.88 -1.76
CA VAL A 215 12.85 -7.55 -1.52
C VAL A 215 13.60 -6.88 -0.36
N ARG A 216 13.71 -5.54 -0.36
CA ARG A 216 14.36 -4.79 0.74
C ARG A 216 13.65 -5.03 2.06
N ALA A 217 12.32 -4.91 2.08
CA ALA A 217 11.53 -5.11 3.28
C ALA A 217 11.64 -6.54 3.82
N LYS A 218 11.57 -7.56 2.96
CA LYS A 218 11.70 -8.97 3.37
C LYS A 218 13.09 -9.30 3.91
N LYS A 219 14.13 -8.64 3.39
CA LYS A 219 15.51 -8.77 3.88
C LYS A 219 15.69 -8.11 5.26
N GLN A 220 15.07 -6.96 5.49
CA GLN A 220 15.17 -6.21 6.75
C GLN A 220 14.24 -6.75 7.85
N HIS A 221 13.04 -7.22 7.48
CA HIS A 221 11.94 -7.58 8.38
C HIS A 221 11.30 -8.93 8.02
N PRO A 222 12.06 -10.05 8.04
CA PRO A 222 11.56 -11.35 7.60
C PRO A 222 10.36 -11.86 8.41
N GLU A 223 10.19 -11.42 9.66
CA GLU A 223 9.10 -11.81 10.56
C GLU A 223 7.72 -11.46 10.02
N ILE A 224 7.57 -10.33 9.32
CA ILE A 224 6.28 -9.89 8.76
C ILE A 224 5.84 -10.81 7.62
N PHE A 225 6.79 -11.41 6.90
CA PHE A 225 6.54 -12.22 5.72
C PHE A 225 6.30 -13.71 6.03
N LYS A 226 6.40 -14.14 7.29
CA LYS A 226 6.17 -15.55 7.66
C LYS A 226 4.71 -15.99 7.54
N HIS A 227 3.79 -15.04 7.55
CA HIS A 227 2.34 -15.29 7.59
C HIS A 227 1.62 -14.91 6.28
N LEU A 228 2.36 -14.42 5.29
CA LEU A 228 1.84 -13.93 4.02
C LEU A 228 1.90 -14.99 2.94
#